data_AF-A0A9F3QU20-F1
#
_entry.id   AF-A0A9F3QU20-F1
#
_cell.length_a   1.000
_cell.length_b   1.000
_cell.length_c   1.000
_cell.angle_alpha   90.00
_cell.angle_beta   90.00
_cell.angle_gamma   90.00
#
_symmetry.space_group_name_H-M   'P 1'
#
loop_
_entity.id
_entity.type
_entity.pdbx_description
1 polymer ?
#
loop_
_entity_poly.entity_id
_entity_poly.type
_entity_poly.pdbx_seq_one_letter_code
_entity_poly.pdbx_strand_id
1 'polypeptide(L)'
;HRLKTVVEELIQTQQTLLNKEELVLELEKKIEESSKICERKSDIVLLLSQKQALEELKQTVQQLKCTEVKFAAQKELLQQKMQENDGKEPPPVVNYEEDARSVSSMDKKDKVSRFDTIRHSIAGMIRSPKSVLGSSSFFDVISASEKPLAEQDWYHGAIPRIEAQELLKQQGDFLVRESHGKPGEYVLSVFSDGQRRHFIIQYADNQYRFEGTGFSTIPQLIEYHYTTKHVITKKSGVILLNPVVKDKKWILNHEDVTLGELLGKV
;
A
#
# COMPACT_ATOMS: atom_id res chain seq x y z
N HIS A 1 22.08 -6.57 -3.97
CA HIS A 1 22.07 -5.17 -3.50
C HIS A 1 21.49 -5.03 -2.09
N ARG A 2 20.19 -5.35 -1.86
CA ARG A 2 19.53 -5.18 -0.54
C ARG A 2 20.23 -5.82 0.65
N LEU A 3 20.76 -7.05 0.53
CA LEU A 3 21.51 -7.68 1.61
C LEU A 3 22.77 -6.88 1.99
N LYS A 4 23.48 -6.31 0.99
CA LYS A 4 24.69 -5.51 1.23
C LYS A 4 24.36 -4.25 2.02
N THR A 5 23.29 -3.55 1.65
CA THR A 5 22.81 -2.35 2.35
C THR A 5 22.44 -2.66 3.80
N VAL A 6 21.68 -3.72 4.06
CA VAL A 6 21.29 -4.12 5.44
C VAL A 6 22.51 -4.46 6.30
N VAL A 7 23.55 -5.08 5.71
CA VAL A 7 24.80 -5.38 6.41
C VAL A 7 25.56 -4.09 6.76
N GLU A 8 25.62 -3.12 5.86
CA GLU A 8 26.26 -1.81 6.11
C GLU A 8 25.53 -1.04 7.22
N GLU A 9 24.19 -1.00 7.19
CA GLU A 9 23.36 -0.37 8.24
C GLU A 9 23.52 -1.05 9.61
N LEU A 10 23.61 -2.38 9.63
CA LEU A 10 23.86 -3.14 10.85
C LEU A 10 25.22 -2.79 11.47
N ILE A 11 26.28 -2.75 10.66
CA ILE A 11 27.63 -2.39 11.12
C ILE A 11 27.65 -0.97 11.68
N GLN A 12 27.03 -0.03 10.98
CA GLN A 12 26.94 1.36 11.43
C GLN A 12 26.19 1.48 12.77
N THR A 13 25.10 0.71 12.92
CA THR A 13 24.31 0.65 14.15
C THR A 13 25.13 0.09 15.30
N GLN A 14 25.87 -1.00 15.08
CA GLN A 14 26.75 -1.62 16.08
C GLN A 14 27.86 -0.68 16.54
N GLN A 15 28.50 0.04 15.61
CA GLN A 15 29.53 1.01 15.96
C GLN A 15 28.95 2.19 16.76
N THR A 16 27.76 2.66 16.40
CA THR A 16 27.07 3.72 17.15
C THR A 16 26.69 3.25 18.55
N LEU A 17 26.20 2.01 18.67
CA LEU A 17 25.84 1.40 19.94
C LEU A 17 27.03 1.32 20.89
N LEU A 18 28.18 0.81 20.42
CA LEU A 18 29.41 0.73 21.22
C LEU A 18 29.83 2.10 21.76
N ASN A 19 29.87 3.12 20.90
CA ASN A 19 30.23 4.48 21.31
C ASN A 19 29.25 5.04 22.37
N LYS A 20 27.96 4.73 22.26
CA LYS A 20 26.94 5.19 23.21
C LYS A 20 27.01 4.44 24.54
N GLU A 21 27.30 3.15 24.53
CA GLU A 21 27.53 2.35 25.73
C GLU A 21 28.75 2.85 26.51
N GLU A 22 29.83 3.24 25.83
CA GLU A 22 31.00 3.86 26.47
C GLU A 22 30.64 5.20 27.14
N LEU A 23 29.84 6.04 26.47
CA LEU A 23 29.36 7.29 27.04
C LEU A 23 28.46 7.09 28.27
N VAL A 24 27.67 6.00 28.31
CA VAL A 24 26.87 5.63 29.49
C VAL A 24 27.80 5.35 30.67
N LEU A 25 28.84 4.52 30.48
CA LEU A 25 29.80 4.17 31.53
C LEU A 25 30.55 5.41 32.05
N GLU A 26 30.99 6.28 31.16
CA GLU A 26 31.70 7.51 31.54
C GLU A 26 30.79 8.46 32.32
N LEU A 27 29.52 8.61 31.90
CA LEU A 27 28.58 9.47 32.60
C LEU A 27 28.15 8.89 33.96
N GLU A 28 27.98 7.56 34.06
CA GLU A 28 27.74 6.87 35.34
C GLU A 28 28.88 7.12 36.32
N LYS A 29 30.13 6.97 35.87
CA LYS A 29 31.31 7.24 36.68
C LYS A 29 31.37 8.70 37.14
N LYS A 30 31.11 9.65 36.24
CA LYS A 30 31.09 11.08 36.56
C LYS A 30 30.00 11.44 37.57
N ILE A 31 28.82 10.83 37.47
CA ILE A 31 27.72 11.01 38.44
C ILE A 31 28.12 10.46 39.81
N GLU A 32 28.75 9.28 39.85
CA GLU A 32 29.22 8.65 41.09
C GLU A 32 30.28 9.52 41.80
N GLU A 33 31.23 10.08 41.05
CA GLU A 33 32.22 11.03 41.58
C GLU A 33 31.56 12.34 42.06
N SER A 34 30.65 12.90 41.27
CA SER A 34 29.92 14.14 41.63
C SER A 34 29.04 13.94 42.86
N SER A 35 28.49 12.73 43.06
CA SER A 35 27.65 12.40 44.22
C SER A 35 28.43 12.37 45.53
N LYS A 36 29.75 12.13 45.48
CA LYS A 36 30.63 12.11 46.66
C LYS A 36 31.05 13.51 47.10
N ILE A 37 31.01 14.48 46.19
CA ILE A 37 31.52 15.86 46.40
C ILE A 37 30.35 16.87 46.60
N CYS A 38 29.11 16.39 46.60
CA CYS A 38 27.92 17.23 46.66
C CYS A 38 27.68 17.80 48.07
N GLU A 39 27.85 19.11 48.24
CA GLU A 39 27.63 19.80 49.53
C GLU A 39 26.59 20.94 49.44
N ARG A 40 26.47 21.59 48.28
CA ARG A 40 25.58 22.75 48.09
C ARG A 40 24.28 22.34 47.38
N LYS A 41 23.22 23.13 47.58
CA LYS A 41 21.95 22.95 46.86
C LYS A 41 22.10 23.00 45.34
N SER A 42 23.05 23.77 44.82
CA SER A 42 23.40 23.83 43.39
C SER A 42 23.89 22.48 42.86
N ASP A 43 24.62 21.72 43.69
CA ASP A 43 25.27 20.47 43.30
C ASP A 43 24.22 19.37 43.17
N ILE A 44 23.16 19.42 43.99
CA ILE A 44 21.99 18.54 43.90
C ILE A 44 21.28 18.75 42.56
N VAL A 45 21.07 20.00 42.13
CA VAL A 45 20.41 20.31 40.84
C VAL A 45 21.27 19.81 39.67
N LEU A 46 22.59 20.01 39.73
CA LEU A 46 23.52 19.49 38.72
C LEU A 46 23.49 17.96 38.64
N LEU A 47 23.51 17.27 39.78
CA LEU A 47 23.41 15.81 39.84
C LEU A 47 22.11 15.27 39.27
N LEU A 48 20.98 15.92 39.57
CA LEU A 48 19.69 15.56 38.99
C LEU A 48 19.70 15.72 37.47
N SER A 49 20.27 16.82 36.97
CA SER A 49 20.41 17.06 35.53
C SER A 49 21.30 16.00 34.86
N GLN A 50 22.43 15.63 35.47
CA GLN A 50 23.29 14.56 34.95
C GLN A 50 22.59 13.20 34.98
N LYS A 51 21.87 12.86 36.05
CA LYS A 51 21.07 11.62 36.14
C LYS A 51 19.98 11.55 35.08
N GLN A 52 19.33 12.68 34.79
CA GLN A 52 18.36 12.75 33.70
C GLN A 52 19.04 12.49 32.34
N ALA A 53 20.17 13.13 32.07
CA ALA A 53 20.93 12.89 30.84
C ALA A 53 21.39 11.44 30.69
N LEU A 54 21.76 10.79 31.80
CA LEU A 54 22.08 9.36 31.82
C LEU A 54 20.88 8.49 31.44
N GLU A 55 19.70 8.79 31.97
CA GLU A 55 18.49 8.04 31.66
C GLU A 55 18.10 8.20 30.18
N GLU A 56 18.18 9.42 29.63
CA GLU A 56 17.95 9.69 28.20
C GLU A 56 18.95 8.92 27.31
N LEU A 57 20.22 8.84 27.73
CA LEU A 57 21.25 8.10 27.01
C LEU A 57 21.01 6.59 27.07
N LYS A 58 20.59 6.04 28.23
CA LYS A 58 20.21 4.63 28.38
C LYS A 58 19.02 4.26 27.50
N GLN A 59 18.02 5.12 27.41
CA GLN A 59 16.89 4.92 26.49
C GLN A 59 17.35 4.90 25.03
N THR A 60 18.27 5.78 24.65
CA THR A 60 18.87 5.81 23.31
C THR A 60 19.62 4.51 23.00
N VAL A 61 20.43 4.01 23.94
CA VAL A 61 21.13 2.71 23.83
C VAL A 61 20.13 1.57 23.65
N GLN A 62 19.04 1.56 24.41
CA GLN A 62 18.00 0.52 24.30
C GLN A 62 17.30 0.53 22.93
N GLN A 63 17.02 1.72 22.38
CA GLN A 63 16.49 1.86 21.02
C GLN A 63 17.47 1.31 19.98
N LEU A 64 18.77 1.64 20.10
CA LEU A 64 19.81 1.14 19.20
C LEU A 64 19.93 -0.40 19.25
N LYS A 65 19.84 -1.01 20.43
CA LYS A 65 19.81 -2.48 20.59
C LYS A 65 18.62 -3.10 19.87
N CYS A 66 17.43 -2.49 19.97
CA CYS A 66 16.25 -2.95 19.25
C CYS A 66 16.44 -2.86 17.73
N THR A 67 17.02 -1.76 17.24
CA THR A 67 17.32 -1.60 15.80
C THR A 67 18.36 -2.60 15.30
N GLU A 68 19.38 -2.91 16.10
CA GLU A 68 20.39 -3.93 15.78
C GLU A 68 19.74 -5.29 15.58
N VAL A 69 18.89 -5.73 16.53
CA VAL A 69 18.16 -7.00 16.44
C VAL A 69 17.27 -7.04 15.20
N LYS A 70 16.58 -5.93 14.87
CA LYS A 70 15.76 -5.82 13.66
C LYS A 70 16.59 -6.00 12.40
N PHE A 71 17.73 -5.33 12.28
CA PHE A 71 18.60 -5.47 11.12
C PHE A 71 19.25 -6.86 11.03
N ALA A 72 19.61 -7.47 12.16
CA ALA A 72 20.12 -8.83 12.20
C ALA A 72 19.08 -9.85 11.69
N ALA A 73 17.83 -9.76 12.15
CA ALA A 73 16.74 -10.60 11.66
C ALA A 73 16.45 -10.38 10.17
N GLN A 74 16.48 -9.12 9.71
CA GLN A 74 16.28 -8.79 8.30
C GLN A 74 17.41 -9.35 7.42
N LYS A 75 18.66 -9.31 7.89
CA LYS A 75 19.81 -9.91 7.22
C LYS A 75 19.63 -11.42 7.09
N GLU A 76 19.25 -12.10 8.16
CA GLU A 76 19.04 -13.56 8.17
C GLU A 76 17.94 -13.97 7.18
N LEU A 77 16.80 -13.28 7.19
CA LEU A 77 15.70 -13.53 6.26
C LEU A 77 16.14 -13.35 4.79
N LEU A 78 16.89 -12.29 4.50
CA LEU A 78 17.40 -12.05 3.15
C LEU A 78 18.43 -13.10 2.72
N GLN A 79 19.28 -13.54 3.64
CA GLN A 79 20.28 -14.57 3.38
C GLN A 79 19.63 -15.93 3.12
N GLN A 80 18.63 -16.31 3.91
CA GLN A 80 17.82 -17.51 3.68
C GLN A 80 17.12 -17.46 2.33
N LYS A 81 16.48 -16.32 2.00
CA LYS A 81 15.77 -16.17 0.72
C LYS A 81 16.69 -16.19 -0.50
N MET A 82 17.95 -15.77 -0.35
CA MET A 82 18.97 -15.95 -1.39
C MET A 82 19.29 -17.43 -1.59
N GLN A 83 19.52 -18.18 -0.50
CA GLN A 83 19.80 -19.62 -0.55
C GLN A 83 18.62 -20.43 -1.11
N GLU A 84 17.37 -20.04 -0.83
CA GLU A 84 16.17 -20.68 -1.38
C GLU A 84 15.97 -20.44 -2.89
N ASN A 85 16.59 -19.39 -3.43
CA ASN A 85 16.49 -19.00 -4.84
C ASN A 85 17.72 -19.42 -5.66
N ASP A 86 18.81 -19.86 -5.02
CA ASP A 86 19.97 -20.44 -5.72
C ASP A 86 19.52 -21.65 -6.55
N GLY A 87 19.57 -21.51 -7.88
CA GLY A 87 19.22 -22.56 -8.85
C GLY A 87 17.76 -22.62 -9.32
N LYS A 88 16.87 -21.72 -8.88
CA LYS A 88 15.51 -21.61 -9.45
C LYS A 88 15.51 -20.61 -10.60
N GLU A 89 15.00 -21.01 -11.76
CA GLU A 89 14.82 -20.08 -12.89
C GLU A 89 13.96 -18.89 -12.48
N PRO A 90 14.31 -17.66 -12.91
CA PRO A 90 13.47 -16.50 -12.66
C PRO A 90 12.07 -16.78 -13.25
N PRO A 91 11.00 -16.39 -12.56
CA PRO A 91 9.66 -16.53 -13.10
C PRO A 91 9.61 -15.90 -14.49
N PRO A 92 8.97 -16.56 -15.47
CA PRO A 92 8.97 -16.10 -16.84
C PRO A 92 8.46 -14.66 -16.92
N VAL A 93 9.15 -13.83 -17.71
CA VAL A 93 8.72 -12.47 -18.01
C VAL A 93 7.29 -12.54 -18.55
N VAL A 94 6.34 -12.03 -17.77
CA VAL A 94 4.94 -11.99 -18.16
C VAL A 94 4.84 -11.01 -19.33
N ASN A 95 4.57 -11.53 -20.53
CA ASN A 95 4.38 -10.70 -21.70
C ASN A 95 3.05 -9.94 -21.53
N TYR A 96 3.11 -8.62 -21.39
CA TYR A 96 1.93 -7.79 -21.15
C TYR A 96 1.06 -7.74 -22.40
N GLU A 97 -0.10 -8.39 -22.39
CA GLU A 97 -1.12 -8.16 -23.42
C GLU A 97 -1.90 -6.86 -23.14
N GLU A 98 -2.01 -5.99 -24.14
CA GLU A 98 -2.83 -4.79 -24.06
C GLU A 98 -4.33 -5.12 -23.91
N ASP A 99 -5.01 -4.41 -23.01
CA ASP A 99 -6.44 -4.53 -22.73
C ASP A 99 -7.35 -3.97 -23.85
N ALA A 100 -6.77 -3.55 -24.97
CA ALA A 100 -7.47 -2.93 -26.11
C ALA A 100 -8.53 -3.86 -26.76
N ARG A 101 -8.54 -5.15 -26.46
CA ARG A 101 -9.56 -6.10 -26.92
C ARG A 101 -10.76 -6.11 -25.97
N SER A 102 -11.56 -5.05 -26.04
CA SER A 102 -12.89 -5.00 -25.42
C SER A 102 -13.97 -5.62 -26.31
N VAL A 103 -14.98 -6.24 -25.69
CA VAL A 103 -16.22 -6.70 -26.34
C VAL A 103 -17.32 -5.63 -26.33
N SER A 104 -16.94 -4.34 -26.38
CA SER A 104 -17.91 -3.25 -26.49
C SER A 104 -18.56 -3.26 -27.87
N SER A 105 -19.89 -3.14 -27.89
CA SER A 105 -20.69 -3.10 -29.11
C SER A 105 -20.95 -1.66 -29.53
N MET A 106 -19.93 -0.93 -29.95
CA MET A 106 -20.11 0.37 -30.61
C MET A 106 -19.11 0.52 -31.77
N ASP A 107 -19.65 0.78 -32.95
CA ASP A 107 -18.93 0.98 -34.20
C ASP A 107 -17.90 2.13 -34.12
N LYS A 108 -16.77 1.93 -34.82
CA LYS A 108 -15.64 2.87 -34.90
C LYS A 108 -16.06 4.20 -35.52
N LYS A 109 -15.66 5.34 -34.91
CA LYS A 109 -15.38 6.56 -35.68
C LYS A 109 -14.44 7.58 -34.99
N ASP A 110 -13.34 7.82 -35.70
CA ASP A 110 -12.48 9.01 -35.80
C ASP A 110 -11.57 9.54 -34.67
N LYS A 111 -10.47 10.14 -35.18
CA LYS A 111 -9.17 10.46 -34.57
C LYS A 111 -9.11 11.86 -33.93
N VAL A 112 -7.98 12.10 -33.23
CA VAL A 112 -7.40 13.39 -32.76
C VAL A 112 -7.89 13.77 -31.35
N SER A 113 -7.09 14.19 -30.35
CA SER A 113 -5.85 14.95 -30.34
C SER A 113 -4.91 14.53 -29.21
N ARG A 114 -3.60 14.64 -29.48
CA ARG A 114 -2.54 14.72 -28.48
C ARG A 114 -2.57 16.11 -27.83
N PHE A 115 -2.10 16.19 -26.58
CA PHE A 115 -2.03 17.35 -25.68
C PHE A 115 -3.35 17.76 -25.02
N ASP A 116 -3.50 17.43 -23.73
CA ASP A 116 -3.46 18.44 -22.66
C ASP A 116 -3.24 17.81 -21.28
N THR A 117 -1.96 17.65 -20.99
CA THR A 117 -1.25 17.97 -19.74
C THR A 117 -2.06 18.62 -18.59
N ILE A 118 -2.09 17.87 -17.47
CA ILE A 118 -1.75 18.28 -16.09
C ILE A 118 -2.49 19.49 -15.49
N ARG A 119 -3.41 19.16 -14.57
CA ARG A 119 -3.76 19.90 -13.34
C ARG A 119 -4.82 19.04 -12.62
N HIS A 120 -4.72 18.56 -11.39
CA HIS A 120 -4.11 19.08 -10.18
C HIS A 120 -3.81 17.93 -9.21
N SER A 121 -2.59 17.91 -8.68
CA SER A 121 -2.33 17.39 -7.34
C SER A 121 -1.52 18.47 -6.61
N ILE A 122 -1.64 18.52 -5.29
CA ILE A 122 -1.12 19.53 -4.34
C ILE A 122 -2.14 20.64 -3.98
N ALA A 123 -2.90 20.37 -2.91
CA ALA A 123 -3.00 21.26 -1.76
C ALA A 123 -3.62 20.49 -0.58
N GLY A 124 -2.77 19.90 0.26
CA GLY A 124 -3.12 19.73 1.67
C GLY A 124 -2.96 21.08 2.37
N MET A 125 -3.87 21.40 3.30
CA MET A 125 -3.58 21.89 4.67
C MET A 125 -4.85 22.42 5.37
N ILE A 126 -5.25 21.72 6.44
CA ILE A 126 -5.64 22.21 7.77
C ILE A 126 -6.91 23.09 7.90
N ARG A 127 -7.94 22.54 8.58
CA ARG A 127 -8.64 23.14 9.75
C ARG A 127 -9.69 22.18 10.35
N SER A 128 -9.48 21.74 11.59
CA SER A 128 -10.52 21.26 12.53
C SER A 128 -11.08 22.47 13.33
N PRO A 129 -12.07 22.40 14.28
CA PRO A 129 -12.91 21.28 14.77
C PRO A 129 -14.42 21.62 15.05
N LYS A 130 -15.29 20.60 15.30
CA LYS A 130 -16.18 20.42 16.50
C LYS A 130 -17.51 19.67 16.26
N SER A 131 -17.80 18.76 17.22
CA SER A 131 -19.08 18.25 17.77
C SER A 131 -19.99 17.42 16.83
N VAL A 132 -20.63 16.32 17.22
CA VAL A 132 -21.46 16.05 18.43
C VAL A 132 -21.45 14.54 18.78
N LEU A 133 -21.72 14.25 20.06
CA LEU A 133 -21.97 12.94 20.67
C LEU A 133 -22.97 12.04 19.90
N GLY A 134 -22.77 10.73 20.01
CA GLY A 134 -23.79 9.72 19.73
C GLY A 134 -23.28 8.31 20.04
N SER A 135 -23.43 7.90 21.30
CA SER A 135 -23.23 6.51 21.72
C SER A 135 -24.44 5.69 21.32
N SER A 136 -24.25 4.67 20.48
CA SER A 136 -25.04 3.44 20.54
C SER A 136 -24.37 2.35 19.72
N SER A 137 -23.98 1.29 20.42
CA SER A 137 -23.63 -0.02 19.88
C SER A 137 -24.71 -0.55 18.92
N PHE A 138 -24.45 -0.48 17.62
CA PHE A 138 -25.09 -1.31 16.60
C PHE A 138 -24.03 -1.64 15.56
N PHE A 139 -23.96 -2.92 15.17
CA PHE A 139 -23.09 -3.36 14.07
C PHE A 139 -23.59 -2.71 12.79
N ASP A 140 -22.97 -1.60 12.38
CA ASP A 140 -23.29 -0.97 11.11
C ASP A 140 -22.81 -1.87 9.97
N VAL A 141 -23.79 -2.51 9.32
CA VAL A 141 -23.70 -2.93 7.93
C VAL A 141 -23.51 -1.65 7.11
N ILE A 142 -22.25 -1.20 6.99
CA ILE A 142 -21.91 -0.09 6.10
C ILE A 142 -22.19 -0.58 4.68
N SER A 143 -23.16 0.05 4.01
CA SER A 143 -23.47 -0.21 2.61
C SER A 143 -22.18 -0.04 1.80
N ALA A 144 -21.86 -1.02 0.95
CA ALA A 144 -20.60 -1.03 0.20
C ALA A 144 -20.41 0.23 -0.67
N SER A 145 -21.47 0.99 -0.95
CA SER A 145 -21.45 2.28 -1.65
C SER A 145 -20.75 3.43 -0.94
N GLU A 146 -20.60 3.42 0.39
CA GLU A 146 -20.02 4.56 1.13
C GLU A 146 -18.49 4.50 1.22
N LYS A 147 -17.90 3.32 0.99
CA LYS A 147 -16.45 3.14 1.04
C LYS A 147 -15.77 3.67 -0.24
N PRO A 148 -14.65 4.41 -0.14
CA PRO A 148 -13.84 4.79 -1.29
C PRO A 148 -13.45 3.57 -2.15
N LEU A 149 -13.24 3.77 -3.45
CA LEU A 149 -12.89 2.68 -4.37
C LEU A 149 -11.68 1.86 -3.89
N ALA A 150 -10.65 2.52 -3.36
CA ALA A 150 -9.45 1.88 -2.84
C ALA A 150 -9.73 0.91 -1.68
N GLU A 151 -10.79 1.14 -0.91
CA GLU A 151 -11.18 0.33 0.25
C GLU A 151 -12.11 -0.83 -0.12
N GLN A 152 -12.62 -0.87 -1.36
CA GLN A 152 -13.48 -1.96 -1.81
C GLN A 152 -12.72 -3.28 -1.82
N ASP A 153 -13.36 -4.33 -1.31
CA ASP A 153 -12.74 -5.66 -1.22
C ASP A 153 -12.57 -6.30 -2.61
N TRP A 154 -13.41 -5.95 -3.57
CA TRP A 154 -13.36 -6.41 -4.97
C TRP A 154 -12.52 -5.52 -5.89
N TYR A 155 -11.90 -4.47 -5.36
CA TYR A 155 -10.98 -3.61 -6.11
C TYR A 155 -9.54 -4.02 -5.85
N HIS A 156 -8.84 -4.43 -6.92
CA HIS A 156 -7.49 -5.00 -6.84
C HIS A 156 -6.38 -4.03 -7.27
N GLY A 157 -6.71 -2.76 -7.56
CA GLY A 157 -5.71 -1.79 -8.01
C GLY A 157 -5.11 -2.16 -9.38
N ALA A 158 -3.84 -1.86 -9.59
CA ALA A 158 -3.14 -2.01 -10.87
C ALA A 158 -2.61 -3.43 -11.13
N ILE A 159 -3.40 -4.47 -10.88
CA ILE A 159 -3.00 -5.86 -11.19
C ILE A 159 -3.00 -6.13 -12.71
N PRO A 160 -2.03 -6.89 -13.23
CA PRO A 160 -2.01 -7.32 -14.63
C PRO A 160 -3.24 -8.12 -15.03
N ARG A 161 -3.59 -8.07 -16.32
CA ARG A 161 -4.70 -8.85 -16.90
C ARG A 161 -4.60 -10.34 -16.62
N ILE A 162 -3.39 -10.90 -16.75
CA ILE A 162 -3.14 -12.34 -16.55
C ILE A 162 -3.45 -12.74 -15.11
N GLU A 163 -2.95 -11.99 -14.13
CA GLU A 163 -3.24 -12.23 -12.71
C GLU A 163 -4.75 -12.11 -12.41
N ALA A 164 -5.41 -11.10 -12.98
CA ALA A 164 -6.86 -10.97 -12.86
C ALA A 164 -7.60 -12.20 -13.41
N GLN A 165 -7.13 -12.81 -14.50
CA GLN A 165 -7.75 -14.01 -15.07
C GLN A 165 -7.56 -15.25 -14.19
N GLU A 166 -6.42 -15.36 -13.50
CA GLU A 166 -6.13 -16.47 -12.57
C GLU A 166 -6.98 -16.41 -11.29
N LEU A 167 -7.30 -15.19 -10.84
CA LEU A 167 -8.18 -14.97 -9.69
C LEU A 167 -9.65 -15.33 -9.97
N LEU A 168 -10.07 -15.28 -11.24
CA LEU A 168 -11.43 -15.60 -11.67
C LEU A 168 -11.58 -17.10 -11.93
N LYS A 169 -12.15 -17.82 -10.95
CA LYS A 169 -12.15 -19.29 -10.91
C LYS A 169 -13.50 -19.90 -11.29
N GLN A 170 -14.60 -19.23 -10.96
CA GLN A 170 -15.96 -19.76 -11.08
C GLN A 170 -16.91 -18.80 -11.78
N GLN A 171 -18.01 -19.34 -12.30
CA GLN A 171 -19.02 -18.58 -13.06
C GLN A 171 -19.57 -17.43 -12.22
N GLY A 172 -19.49 -16.22 -12.78
CA GLY A 172 -19.94 -14.99 -12.15
C GLY A 172 -18.96 -14.36 -11.17
N ASP A 173 -17.76 -14.93 -11.00
CA ASP A 173 -16.65 -14.27 -10.33
C ASP A 173 -16.32 -12.96 -11.04
N PHE A 174 -16.08 -11.91 -10.26
CA PHE A 174 -15.71 -10.61 -10.79
C PHE A 174 -14.77 -9.83 -9.87
N LEU A 175 -13.99 -8.95 -10.48
CA LEU A 175 -13.17 -7.96 -9.79
C LEU A 175 -13.01 -6.70 -10.66
N VAL A 176 -12.69 -5.58 -10.01
CA VAL A 176 -12.33 -4.33 -10.70
C VAL A 176 -10.85 -4.07 -10.51
N ARG A 177 -10.18 -3.64 -11.58
CA ARG A 177 -8.77 -3.28 -11.59
C ARG A 177 -8.55 -1.98 -12.37
N GLU A 178 -7.42 -1.34 -12.13
CA GLU A 178 -6.93 -0.25 -12.95
C GLU A 178 -6.15 -0.80 -14.15
N SER A 179 -6.34 -0.19 -15.32
CA SER A 179 -5.62 -0.53 -16.54
C SER A 179 -4.17 -0.06 -16.44
N HIS A 180 -3.22 -0.99 -16.59
CA HIS A 180 -1.78 -0.69 -16.47
C HIS A 180 -1.27 0.26 -17.58
N GLY A 181 -1.95 0.28 -18.74
CA GLY A 181 -1.54 1.09 -19.90
C GLY A 181 -2.02 2.55 -19.84
N LYS A 182 -3.05 2.85 -19.03
CA LYS A 182 -3.65 4.19 -18.94
C LYS A 182 -4.18 4.44 -17.52
N PRO A 183 -3.44 5.20 -16.70
CA PRO A 183 -3.91 5.62 -15.37
C PRO A 183 -5.28 6.30 -15.48
N GLY A 184 -6.21 5.92 -14.60
CA GLY A 184 -7.60 6.41 -14.60
C GLY A 184 -8.58 5.66 -15.52
N GLU A 185 -8.13 4.67 -16.29
CA GLU A 185 -9.02 3.74 -16.98
C GLU A 185 -9.25 2.50 -16.11
N TYR A 186 -10.51 2.24 -15.74
CA TYR A 186 -10.86 1.10 -14.89
C TYR A 186 -11.48 -0.02 -15.72
N VAL A 187 -11.20 -1.26 -15.34
CA VAL A 187 -11.65 -2.46 -16.04
C VAL A 187 -12.34 -3.41 -15.06
N LEU A 188 -13.56 -3.79 -15.39
CA LEU A 188 -14.27 -4.90 -14.76
C LEU A 188 -13.87 -6.20 -15.44
N SER A 189 -13.30 -7.14 -14.70
CA SER A 189 -12.96 -8.48 -15.18
C SER A 189 -13.95 -9.48 -14.59
N VAL A 190 -14.58 -10.30 -15.43
CA VAL A 190 -15.62 -11.27 -15.04
C VAL A 190 -15.37 -12.61 -15.72
N PHE A 191 -15.63 -13.72 -15.03
CA PHE A 191 -15.73 -15.03 -15.66
C PHE A 191 -17.19 -15.37 -15.97
N SER A 192 -17.49 -15.52 -17.26
CA SER A 192 -18.83 -15.88 -17.72
C SER A 192 -18.80 -16.77 -18.96
N ASP A 193 -19.64 -17.80 -18.96
CA ASP A 193 -19.78 -18.79 -20.03
C ASP A 193 -18.45 -19.46 -20.39
N GLY A 194 -17.66 -19.79 -19.37
CA GLY A 194 -16.33 -20.40 -19.54
C GLY A 194 -15.25 -19.45 -20.08
N GLN A 195 -15.56 -18.16 -20.23
CA GLN A 195 -14.64 -17.16 -20.78
C GLN A 195 -14.36 -16.04 -19.77
N ARG A 196 -13.11 -15.58 -19.70
CA ARG A 196 -12.73 -14.38 -18.93
C ARG A 196 -12.96 -13.16 -19.80
N ARG A 197 -13.97 -12.36 -19.45
CA ARG A 197 -14.38 -11.15 -20.17
C ARG A 197 -13.89 -9.92 -19.41
N HIS A 198 -13.50 -8.89 -20.16
CA HIS A 198 -13.03 -7.63 -19.60
C HIS A 198 -13.85 -6.48 -20.21
N PHE A 199 -14.38 -5.62 -19.34
CA PHE A 199 -15.23 -4.50 -19.70
C PHE A 199 -14.60 -3.20 -19.19
N ILE A 200 -14.31 -2.28 -20.10
CA ILE A 200 -13.83 -0.95 -19.75
C ILE A 200 -14.99 -0.15 -19.12
N ILE A 201 -14.74 0.43 -17.94
CA ILE A 201 -15.63 1.38 -17.29
C ILE A 201 -15.37 2.74 -17.92
N GLN A 202 -16.37 3.26 -18.64
CA GLN A 202 -16.26 4.55 -19.31
C GLN A 202 -16.54 5.66 -18.32
N TYR A 203 -15.74 6.73 -18.39
CA TYR A 203 -15.98 7.96 -17.65
C TYR A 203 -16.32 9.08 -18.64
N ALA A 204 -17.58 9.52 -18.62
CA ALA A 204 -18.11 10.58 -19.48
C ALA A 204 -19.21 11.35 -18.74
N ASP A 205 -19.34 12.65 -18.98
CA ASP A 205 -20.32 13.53 -18.32
C ASP A 205 -20.26 13.46 -16.79
N ASN A 206 -19.05 13.35 -16.24
CA ASN A 206 -18.80 13.18 -14.80
C ASN A 206 -19.45 11.91 -14.19
N GLN A 207 -19.70 10.89 -15.01
CA GLN A 207 -20.32 9.65 -14.60
C GLN A 207 -19.60 8.41 -15.16
N TYR A 208 -19.57 7.36 -14.35
CA TYR A 208 -19.07 6.02 -14.67
C TYR A 208 -20.19 5.14 -15.23
N ARG A 209 -19.95 4.45 -16.34
CA ARG A 209 -20.93 3.56 -16.99
C ARG A 209 -20.29 2.43 -17.78
N PHE A 210 -21.03 1.33 -17.97
CA PHE A 210 -20.71 0.29 -18.97
C PHE A 210 -21.49 0.53 -20.27
N GLU A 211 -22.81 0.47 -20.18
CA GLU A 211 -23.76 0.74 -21.25
C GLU A 211 -25.01 1.40 -20.62
N GLY A 212 -25.49 2.51 -21.17
CA GLY A 212 -26.70 3.18 -20.68
C GLY A 212 -26.48 4.05 -19.44
N THR A 213 -26.99 3.61 -18.28
CA THR A 213 -27.07 4.40 -17.04
C THR A 213 -25.68 4.70 -16.46
N GLY A 214 -25.46 5.96 -16.09
CA GLY A 214 -24.23 6.42 -15.43
C GLY A 214 -24.41 6.68 -13.93
N PHE A 215 -23.31 6.56 -13.20
CA PHE A 215 -23.24 6.75 -11.74
C PHE A 215 -22.09 7.69 -11.39
N SER A 216 -22.17 8.42 -10.26
CA SER A 216 -21.10 9.35 -9.88
C SER A 216 -19.84 8.64 -9.39
N THR A 217 -19.94 7.38 -8.93
CA THR A 217 -18.80 6.60 -8.45
C THR A 217 -18.83 5.15 -8.96
N ILE A 218 -17.65 4.53 -9.09
CA ILE A 218 -17.53 3.11 -9.49
C ILE A 218 -18.20 2.16 -8.47
N PRO A 219 -18.07 2.34 -7.15
CA PRO A 219 -18.80 1.52 -6.18
C PRO A 219 -20.31 1.50 -6.42
N GLN A 220 -20.92 2.65 -6.71
CA GLN A 220 -22.35 2.73 -7.02
C GLN A 220 -22.71 2.00 -8.32
N LEU A 221 -21.89 2.14 -9.37
CA LEU A 221 -22.06 1.40 -10.62
C LEU A 221 -22.06 -0.12 -10.36
N ILE A 222 -21.05 -0.62 -9.64
CA ILE A 222 -20.92 -2.05 -9.34
C ILE A 222 -22.08 -2.52 -8.44
N GLU A 223 -22.42 -1.76 -7.40
CA GLU A 223 -23.52 -2.09 -6.48
C GLU A 223 -24.86 -2.18 -7.22
N TYR A 224 -25.14 -1.27 -8.15
CA TYR A 224 -26.34 -1.31 -8.98
C TYR A 224 -26.41 -2.60 -9.79
N HIS A 225 -25.39 -2.93 -10.58
CA HIS A 225 -25.36 -4.14 -11.41
C HIS A 225 -25.37 -5.42 -10.57
N TYR A 226 -24.72 -5.41 -9.41
CA TYR A 226 -24.65 -6.54 -8.50
C TYR A 226 -25.98 -6.81 -7.79
N THR A 227 -26.66 -5.77 -7.29
CA THR A 227 -27.88 -5.91 -6.49
C THR A 227 -29.11 -6.13 -7.38
N THR A 228 -29.22 -5.38 -8.47
CA THR A 228 -30.36 -5.49 -9.40
C THR A 228 -30.22 -6.64 -10.40
N LYS A 229 -29.05 -7.30 -10.43
CA LYS A 229 -28.68 -8.31 -11.43
C LYS A 229 -28.80 -7.80 -12.87
N HIS A 230 -28.59 -6.50 -13.07
CA HIS A 230 -28.61 -5.88 -14.39
C HIS A 230 -27.39 -6.31 -15.21
N VAL A 231 -27.61 -6.64 -16.48
CA VAL A 231 -26.54 -7.09 -17.39
C VAL A 231 -25.53 -5.97 -17.64
N ILE A 232 -24.24 -6.31 -17.74
CA ILE A 232 -23.17 -5.34 -18.00
C ILE A 232 -23.28 -4.73 -19.40
N THR A 233 -23.51 -5.58 -20.41
CA THR A 233 -23.87 -5.14 -21.76
C THR A 233 -24.93 -6.07 -22.34
N LYS A 234 -25.82 -5.54 -23.18
CA LYS A 234 -26.90 -6.33 -23.79
C LYS A 234 -26.37 -7.49 -24.64
N LYS A 235 -25.24 -7.26 -25.32
CA LYS A 235 -24.59 -8.25 -26.19
C LYS A 235 -23.94 -9.39 -25.40
N SER A 236 -23.36 -9.10 -24.24
CA SER A 236 -22.62 -10.09 -23.47
C SER A 236 -23.51 -10.88 -22.50
N GLY A 237 -24.64 -10.29 -22.08
CA GLY A 237 -25.55 -10.90 -21.11
C GLY A 237 -24.93 -11.17 -19.73
N VAL A 238 -23.76 -10.59 -19.43
CA VAL A 238 -23.01 -10.89 -18.20
C VAL A 238 -23.67 -10.25 -16.99
N ILE A 239 -23.79 -11.01 -15.90
CA ILE A 239 -24.34 -10.58 -14.60
C ILE A 239 -23.28 -10.80 -13.52
N LEU A 240 -23.22 -9.88 -12.55
CA LEU A 240 -22.29 -9.97 -11.42
C LEU A 240 -22.85 -10.86 -10.30
N LEU A 241 -22.10 -11.89 -9.89
CA LEU A 241 -22.54 -12.86 -8.88
C LEU A 241 -21.61 -12.93 -7.68
N ASN A 242 -20.29 -13.09 -7.88
CA ASN A 242 -19.35 -13.34 -6.78
C ASN A 242 -18.21 -12.31 -6.80
N PRO A 243 -18.14 -11.38 -5.83
CA PRO A 243 -17.01 -10.47 -5.73
C PRO A 243 -15.76 -11.25 -5.28
N VAL A 244 -14.69 -11.17 -6.07
CA VAL A 244 -13.40 -11.75 -5.70
C VAL A 244 -12.69 -10.79 -4.75
N VAL A 245 -12.52 -11.22 -3.49
CA VAL A 245 -11.89 -10.41 -2.44
C VAL A 245 -10.38 -10.35 -2.63
N LYS A 246 -9.80 -9.15 -2.50
CA LYS A 246 -8.36 -8.91 -2.53
C LYS A 246 -7.68 -9.53 -1.31
N ASP A 247 -6.64 -10.33 -1.55
CA ASP A 247 -5.93 -11.03 -0.47
C ASP A 247 -5.01 -10.04 0.27
N LYS A 248 -5.41 -9.59 1.47
CA LYS A 248 -4.72 -8.54 2.24
C LYS A 248 -3.30 -8.92 2.69
N LYS A 249 -2.87 -10.16 2.49
CA LYS A 249 -1.56 -10.68 2.93
C LYS A 249 -0.38 -10.21 2.08
N TRP A 250 -0.60 -9.84 0.83
CA TRP A 250 0.48 -9.48 -0.12
C TRP A 250 0.32 -8.11 -0.78
N ILE A 251 -0.70 -7.35 -0.37
CA ILE A 251 -0.93 -5.99 -0.87
C ILE A 251 0.00 -5.04 -0.12
N LEU A 252 1.08 -4.62 -0.76
CA LEU A 252 1.85 -3.45 -0.36
C LEU A 252 1.16 -2.22 -0.95
N ASN A 253 0.68 -1.31 -0.12
CA ASN A 253 0.14 -0.05 -0.64
C ASN A 253 1.31 0.81 -1.12
N HIS A 254 1.06 1.67 -2.11
CA HIS A 254 2.08 2.62 -2.57
C HIS A 254 2.53 3.60 -1.47
N GLU A 255 1.74 3.76 -0.41
CA GLU A 255 2.10 4.53 0.79
C GLU A 255 3.13 3.82 1.68
N ASP A 256 3.22 2.50 1.57
CA ASP A 256 4.16 1.66 2.34
C ASP A 256 5.53 1.52 1.65
N VAL A 257 5.71 2.13 0.47
CA VAL A 257 6.90 1.96 -0.36
C VAL A 257 7.50 3.31 -0.75
N THR A 258 8.60 3.68 -0.11
CA THR A 258 9.49 4.75 -0.58
C THR A 258 10.40 4.21 -1.66
N LEU A 259 10.23 4.69 -2.89
CA LEU A 259 11.14 4.36 -3.99
C LEU A 259 12.51 5.04 -3.74
N GLY A 260 13.56 4.24 -3.60
CA GLY A 260 14.94 4.70 -3.53
C GLY A 260 15.53 4.99 -4.92
N GLU A 261 16.85 5.17 -4.99
CA GLU A 261 17.54 5.40 -6.26
C GLU A 261 17.34 4.27 -7.28
N LEU A 262 17.27 4.66 -8.56
CA LEU A 262 17.09 3.76 -9.69
C LEU A 262 18.34 2.87 -9.86
N LEU A 263 18.21 1.58 -9.54
CA LEU A 263 19.33 0.62 -9.58
C LEU A 263 19.61 0.03 -10.98
N GLY A 264 18.84 0.40 -12.01
CA GLY A 264 19.12 -0.02 -13.38
C GLY A 264 18.00 0.27 -14.39
N LYS A 265 18.39 0.36 -15.67
CA LYS A 265 17.50 0.39 -16.84
C LYS A 265 18.04 -0.64 -17.83
N VAL A 266 17.20 -1.58 -18.26
CA VAL A 266 17.54 -2.58 -19.28
C VAL A 266 17.52 -1.92 -20.65
#